data_AF-A0A1G8CTN5-F1
#
_entry.id   AF-A0A1G8CTN5-F1
#
_cell.length_a   1.000
_cell.length_b   1.000
_cell.length_c   1.000
_cell.angle_alpha   90.00
_cell.angle_beta   90.00
_cell.angle_gamma   90.00
#
_symmetry.space_group_name_H-M   'P 1'
#
loop_
_entity.id
_entity.type
_entity.pdbx_description
1 polymer ?
#
loop_
_entity_poly.entity_id
_entity_poly.type
_entity_poly.pdbx_seq_one_letter_code
_entity_poly.pdbx_strand_id
1 'polypeptide(L)'
;MFPIIFLLVVIPISFVVFNFIYYIIKGRIKTTEKIFKTFQIWSVVIVPASFIINADVGVLNDCCTDSALFSPEHRIGIYTLLITYTLFYCISIFRKNILPPIAELFTNSFLILGLIINVLLCFHIHPMELGVFLWILGNVPVILLLFMELNENQKRLKHHIEHNDLHSTNSIGKLSLSILKLEPIYKYPILALILVPLLILLSLFLLIFGQKPDSIISAFTETYKHGFSQLDHLCDNVECGGHFLCSVGANGHQSIVKPIRYGERHGNKIICNRQLLISNAFEDLIQDKCPKIHNIIRKNYNNVGNLIHKYYYIFNIKLVSDVIYILIKPLELFFLFILYTFDNQPENRIAIQYLSKKDRQKLSALKVDTTT
;
A
#
# COMPACT_ATOMS: atom_id res chain seq x y z
N MET A 1 -22.78 -7.11 -10.52
CA MET A 1 -21.76 -6.80 -9.50
C MET A 1 -22.21 -5.67 -8.56
N PHE A 2 -22.43 -4.45 -9.07
CA PHE A 2 -22.84 -3.27 -8.28
C PHE A 2 -23.96 -3.48 -7.22
N PRO A 3 -25.13 -4.08 -7.53
CA PRO A 3 -26.20 -4.24 -6.53
C PRO A 3 -25.86 -5.22 -5.39
N ILE A 4 -24.96 -6.18 -5.63
CA ILE A 4 -24.53 -7.16 -4.62
C ILE A 4 -23.57 -6.49 -3.63
N ILE A 5 -22.63 -5.69 -4.11
CA ILE A 5 -21.71 -4.89 -3.26
C ILE A 5 -22.52 -3.89 -2.42
N PHE A 6 -23.49 -3.20 -3.02
CA PHE A 6 -24.37 -2.28 -2.31
C PHE A 6 -25.12 -2.98 -1.16
N LEU A 7 -25.71 -4.15 -1.40
CA LEU A 7 -26.48 -4.89 -0.40
C LEU A 7 -25.58 -5.48 0.71
N LEU A 8 -24.39 -5.97 0.38
CA LEU A 8 -23.46 -6.61 1.32
C LEU A 8 -22.62 -5.64 2.15
N VAL A 9 -22.52 -4.36 1.75
CA VAL A 9 -21.69 -3.36 2.44
C VAL A 9 -22.56 -2.25 3.02
N VAL A 10 -23.38 -1.57 2.22
CA VAL A 10 -24.12 -0.38 2.67
C VAL A 10 -25.17 -0.71 3.73
N ILE A 11 -25.92 -1.81 3.58
CA ILE A 11 -26.96 -2.19 4.56
C ILE A 11 -26.37 -2.44 5.97
N PRO A 12 -25.32 -3.27 6.15
CA PRO A 12 -24.62 -3.40 7.42
C PRO A 12 -24.20 -2.07 8.05
N ILE A 13 -23.69 -1.14 7.24
CA ILE A 13 -23.17 0.14 7.71
C ILE A 13 -24.31 1.04 8.17
N SER A 14 -25.36 1.20 7.36
CA SER A 14 -26.56 1.94 7.75
C SER A 14 -27.18 1.35 9.03
N PHE A 15 -27.16 0.03 9.20
CA PHE A 15 -27.62 -0.64 10.41
C PHE A 15 -26.75 -0.36 11.64
N VAL A 16 -25.41 -0.39 11.50
CA VAL A 16 -24.46 -0.04 12.57
C VAL A 16 -24.61 1.43 12.97
N VAL A 17 -24.62 2.35 12.00
CA VAL A 17 -24.78 3.80 12.22
C VAL A 17 -26.13 4.11 12.87
N PHE A 18 -27.21 3.47 12.42
CA PHE A 18 -28.53 3.63 13.03
C PHE A 18 -28.57 3.18 14.50
N ASN A 19 -28.00 2.01 14.81
CA ASN A 19 -27.92 1.56 16.21
C ASN A 19 -26.99 2.46 17.03
N PHE A 20 -25.89 2.97 16.47
CA PHE A 20 -24.97 3.91 17.13
C PHE A 20 -25.64 5.25 17.47
N ILE A 21 -26.39 5.85 16.53
CA ILE A 21 -27.14 7.08 16.76
C ILE A 21 -28.19 6.86 17.85
N TYR A 22 -28.95 5.75 17.78
CA TYR A 22 -29.92 5.42 18.82
C TYR A 22 -29.24 5.17 20.17
N TYR A 23 -28.06 4.56 20.18
CA TYR A 23 -27.26 4.29 21.37
C TYR A 23 -26.80 5.58 22.06
N ILE A 24 -26.34 6.59 21.31
CA ILE A 24 -26.04 7.92 21.87
C ILE A 24 -27.29 8.57 22.48
N ILE A 25 -28.43 8.52 21.79
CA ILE A 25 -29.65 9.22 22.22
C ILE A 25 -30.36 8.53 23.39
N LYS A 26 -30.31 7.19 23.48
CA LYS A 26 -31.11 6.39 24.43
C LYS A 26 -30.28 5.49 25.35
N GLY A 27 -28.96 5.50 25.26
CA GLY A 27 -28.06 4.74 26.13
C GLY A 27 -28.14 3.22 26.00
N ARG A 28 -28.85 2.69 25.01
CA ARG A 28 -29.09 1.24 24.78
C ARG A 28 -29.19 0.93 23.29
N ILE A 29 -28.94 -0.32 22.91
CA ILE A 29 -29.10 -0.79 21.53
C ILE A 29 -30.61 -0.95 21.21
N LYS A 30 -31.06 -0.58 20.01
CA LYS A 30 -32.49 -0.67 19.62
C LYS A 30 -32.90 -2.08 19.19
N THR A 31 -31.99 -2.77 18.50
CA THR A 31 -32.27 -4.03 17.79
C THR A 31 -32.00 -5.25 18.67
N THR A 32 -32.51 -6.42 18.27
CA THR A 32 -32.33 -7.64 19.05
C THR A 32 -30.87 -8.08 19.05
N GLU A 33 -30.40 -8.60 20.19
CA GLU A 33 -29.01 -8.99 20.41
C GLU A 33 -28.47 -9.92 19.32
N LYS A 34 -29.26 -10.91 18.89
CA LYS A 34 -28.88 -11.86 17.83
C LYS A 34 -28.62 -11.16 16.49
N ILE A 35 -29.50 -10.24 16.07
CA ILE A 35 -29.35 -9.51 14.81
C ILE A 35 -28.16 -8.55 14.91
N PHE A 36 -28.04 -7.81 16.03
CA PHE A 36 -26.93 -6.89 16.24
C PHE A 36 -25.57 -7.60 16.19
N LYS A 37 -25.43 -8.76 16.87
CA LYS A 37 -24.23 -9.59 16.82
C LYS A 37 -23.88 -10.08 15.42
N THR A 38 -24.87 -10.39 14.58
CA THR A 38 -24.61 -10.76 13.17
C THR A 38 -23.94 -9.61 12.40
N PHE A 39 -24.45 -8.38 12.55
CA PHE A 39 -23.84 -7.20 11.92
C PHE A 39 -22.50 -6.82 12.54
N GLN A 40 -22.30 -7.00 13.85
CA GLN A 40 -20.99 -6.82 14.50
C GLN A 40 -19.92 -7.73 13.90
N ILE A 41 -20.21 -9.03 13.75
CA ILE A 41 -19.27 -9.99 13.14
C ILE A 41 -19.03 -9.68 11.66
N TRP A 42 -20.09 -9.30 10.92
CA TRP A 42 -19.93 -8.89 9.52
C TRP A 42 -18.97 -7.71 9.37
N SER A 43 -19.16 -6.64 10.16
CA SER A 43 -18.36 -5.42 10.07
C SER A 43 -16.95 -5.53 10.66
N VAL A 44 -16.74 -6.28 11.74
CA VAL A 44 -15.43 -6.34 12.43
C VAL A 44 -14.58 -7.54 12.00
N VAL A 45 -15.19 -8.62 11.50
CA VAL A 45 -14.46 -9.83 11.06
C VAL A 45 -14.49 -9.97 9.55
N ILE A 46 -15.69 -10.07 8.96
CA ILE A 46 -15.83 -10.49 7.55
C ILE A 46 -15.37 -9.41 6.57
N VAL A 47 -15.79 -8.15 6.76
CA VAL A 47 -15.40 -7.05 5.87
C VAL A 47 -13.88 -6.78 5.93
N PRO A 48 -13.22 -6.63 7.10
CA PRO A 48 -11.77 -6.44 7.16
C PRO A 48 -10.96 -7.63 6.63
N ALA A 49 -11.36 -8.87 6.95
CA ALA A 49 -10.67 -10.05 6.41
C ALA A 49 -10.79 -10.14 4.88
N SER A 50 -11.97 -9.89 4.33
CA SER A 50 -12.18 -9.82 2.88
C SER A 50 -11.34 -8.72 2.24
N PHE A 51 -11.27 -7.53 2.85
CA PHE A 51 -10.45 -6.43 2.36
C PHE A 51 -8.96 -6.80 2.31
N ILE A 52 -8.40 -7.34 3.40
CA ILE A 52 -6.98 -7.76 3.48
C ILE A 52 -6.66 -8.85 2.45
N ILE A 53 -7.55 -9.84 2.27
CA ILE A 53 -7.37 -10.91 1.28
C ILE A 53 -7.29 -10.37 -0.15
N ASN A 54 -8.05 -9.32 -0.49
CA ASN A 54 -8.08 -8.75 -1.84
C ASN A 54 -7.03 -7.64 -2.06
N ALA A 55 -6.67 -6.88 -1.02
CA ALA A 55 -5.82 -5.69 -1.13
C ALA A 55 -4.35 -5.90 -0.67
N ASP A 56 -4.03 -7.04 -0.05
CA ASP A 56 -2.68 -7.29 0.48
C ASP A 56 -2.15 -8.71 0.21
N VAL A 57 -2.97 -9.74 0.42
CA VAL A 57 -2.51 -11.14 0.30
C VAL A 57 -2.14 -11.46 -1.15
N GLY A 58 -0.86 -11.80 -1.37
CA GLY A 58 -0.31 -12.07 -2.70
C GLY A 58 -0.04 -10.83 -3.57
N VAL A 59 -0.39 -9.63 -3.10
CA VAL A 59 -0.07 -8.37 -3.77
C VAL A 59 1.41 -8.02 -3.54
N LEU A 60 2.06 -7.45 -4.56
CA LEU A 60 3.44 -6.98 -4.49
C LEU A 60 3.51 -5.51 -4.07
N ASN A 61 4.65 -5.11 -3.52
CA ASN A 61 4.93 -3.71 -3.23
C ASN A 61 5.56 -3.07 -4.47
N ASP A 62 4.74 -2.57 -5.39
CA ASP A 62 5.18 -2.03 -6.67
C ASP A 62 4.76 -0.57 -6.83
N CYS A 63 5.71 0.23 -7.28
CA CYS A 63 5.53 1.62 -7.68
C CYS A 63 4.59 1.77 -8.89
N CYS A 64 4.63 0.84 -9.84
CA CYS A 64 3.95 1.01 -11.14
C CYS A 64 2.60 0.33 -11.27
N THR A 65 2.27 -0.59 -10.37
CA THR A 65 0.96 -1.25 -10.32
C THR A 65 0.27 -0.94 -8.97
N ASP A 66 -0.66 -1.79 -8.55
CA ASP A 66 -1.28 -1.69 -7.24
C ASP A 66 -0.27 -2.11 -6.17
N SER A 67 -0.01 -1.21 -5.22
CA SER A 67 0.83 -1.53 -4.06
C SER A 67 0.03 -2.32 -3.04
N ALA A 68 0.64 -3.36 -2.48
CA ALA A 68 0.19 -4.01 -1.25
C ALA A 68 -0.15 -2.96 -0.17
N LEU A 69 -1.20 -3.23 0.62
CA LEU A 69 -1.65 -2.38 1.72
C LEU A 69 -0.58 -2.22 2.80
N PHE A 70 0.21 -3.26 3.03
CA PHE A 70 1.33 -3.30 3.97
C PHE A 70 2.59 -3.85 3.28
N SER A 71 3.77 -3.45 3.76
CA SER A 71 5.04 -3.97 3.24
C SER A 71 5.08 -5.51 3.36
N PRO A 72 5.22 -6.27 2.26
CA PRO A 72 5.10 -7.73 2.27
C PRO A 72 6.10 -8.45 3.19
N GLU A 73 7.26 -7.85 3.44
CA GLU A 73 8.29 -8.38 4.34
C GLU A 73 7.93 -8.21 5.83
N HIS A 74 7.14 -7.18 6.16
CA HIS A 74 6.89 -6.74 7.56
C HIS A 74 5.44 -6.90 8.04
N ARG A 75 4.52 -7.22 7.12
CA ARG A 75 3.07 -7.32 7.40
C ARG A 75 2.65 -8.33 8.48
N ILE A 76 3.51 -9.29 8.85
CA ILE A 76 3.20 -10.32 9.86
C ILE A 76 2.87 -9.68 11.22
N GLY A 77 3.60 -8.62 11.60
CA GLY A 77 3.37 -7.92 12.86
C GLY A 77 2.00 -7.24 12.90
N ILE A 78 1.65 -6.46 11.86
CA ILE A 78 0.35 -5.78 11.80
C ILE A 78 -0.81 -6.79 11.67
N TYR A 79 -0.65 -7.88 10.90
CA TYR A 79 -1.63 -8.98 10.86
C TYR A 79 -1.89 -9.58 12.25
N THR A 80 -0.84 -9.78 13.04
CA THR A 80 -0.97 -10.30 14.41
C THR A 80 -1.79 -9.33 15.27
N LEU A 81 -1.49 -8.03 15.22
CA LEU A 81 -2.28 -7.02 15.94
C LEU A 81 -3.76 -6.97 15.48
N LEU A 82 -4.01 -7.03 14.17
CA LEU A 82 -5.35 -7.03 13.57
C LEU A 82 -6.18 -8.23 14.03
N ILE A 83 -5.59 -9.43 14.01
CA ILE A 83 -6.21 -10.67 14.49
C ILE A 83 -6.44 -10.61 16.01
N THR A 84 -5.46 -10.13 16.78
CA THR A 84 -5.56 -10.06 18.24
C THR A 84 -6.68 -9.12 18.70
N TYR A 85 -6.79 -7.89 18.18
CA TYR A 85 -7.87 -6.99 18.62
C TYR A 85 -9.25 -7.53 18.19
N THR A 86 -9.36 -8.12 16.99
CA THR A 86 -10.59 -8.74 16.50
C THR A 86 -11.01 -9.93 17.37
N LEU A 87 -10.05 -10.73 17.85
CA LEU A 87 -10.30 -11.82 18.81
C LEU A 87 -10.83 -11.28 20.15
N PHE A 88 -10.19 -10.25 20.73
CA PHE A 88 -10.65 -9.64 21.97
C PHE A 88 -12.02 -8.96 21.82
N TYR A 89 -12.32 -8.38 20.66
CA TYR A 89 -13.67 -7.89 20.34
C TYR A 89 -14.69 -9.02 20.33
N CYS A 90 -14.41 -10.14 19.66
CA CYS A 90 -15.28 -11.31 19.64
C CYS A 90 -15.52 -11.88 21.04
N ILE A 91 -14.46 -12.01 21.86
CA ILE A 91 -14.57 -12.40 23.28
C ILE A 91 -15.48 -11.43 24.03
N SER A 92 -15.31 -10.12 23.80
CA SER A 92 -16.06 -9.08 24.51
C SER A 92 -17.57 -9.14 24.24
N ILE A 93 -17.98 -9.45 23.01
CA ILE A 93 -19.40 -9.54 22.63
C ILE A 93 -20.05 -10.90 22.93
N PHE A 94 -19.29 -12.01 22.96
CA PHE A 94 -19.85 -13.35 23.17
C PHE A 94 -19.83 -13.85 24.61
N ARG A 95 -18.97 -13.30 25.48
CA ARG A 95 -19.00 -13.61 26.92
C ARG A 95 -20.36 -13.27 27.53
N LYS A 96 -20.78 -14.08 28.50
CA LYS A 96 -22.00 -13.84 29.31
C LYS A 96 -21.70 -13.12 30.62
N ASN A 97 -20.50 -13.35 31.16
CA ASN A 97 -20.02 -12.81 32.42
C ASN A 97 -18.77 -11.94 32.18
N ILE A 98 -18.44 -11.11 33.16
CA ILE A 98 -17.19 -10.34 33.18
C ILE A 98 -15.99 -11.25 33.39
N LEU A 99 -14.86 -10.86 32.82
CA LEU A 99 -13.62 -11.62 32.90
C LEU A 99 -12.87 -11.28 34.19
N PRO A 100 -11.97 -12.16 34.67
CA PRO A 100 -11.08 -11.82 35.78
C PRO A 100 -10.33 -10.51 35.51
N PRO A 101 -10.00 -9.68 36.54
CA PRO A 101 -9.54 -8.30 36.35
C PRO A 101 -8.36 -8.12 35.37
N ILE A 102 -7.43 -9.07 35.31
CA ILE A 102 -6.30 -9.04 34.37
C ILE A 102 -6.78 -9.23 32.92
N ALA A 103 -7.64 -10.22 32.67
CA ALA A 103 -8.20 -10.49 31.35
C ALA A 103 -9.15 -9.38 30.89
N GLU A 104 -9.88 -8.76 31.82
CA GLU A 104 -10.72 -7.59 31.55
C GLU A 104 -9.89 -6.36 31.17
N LEU A 105 -8.76 -6.13 31.85
CA LEU A 105 -7.80 -5.09 31.52
C LEU A 105 -7.22 -5.29 30.12
N PHE A 106 -6.75 -6.50 29.78
CA PHE A 106 -6.29 -6.82 28.42
C PHE A 106 -7.39 -6.61 27.39
N THR A 107 -8.62 -7.04 27.65
CA THR A 107 -9.76 -6.85 26.73
C THR A 107 -9.98 -5.37 26.42
N ASN A 108 -9.98 -4.49 27.42
CA ASN A 108 -10.12 -3.05 27.18
C ASN A 108 -8.89 -2.45 26.45
N SER A 109 -7.66 -2.86 26.81
CA SER A 109 -6.45 -2.40 26.09
C SER A 109 -6.46 -2.82 24.61
N PHE A 110 -6.81 -4.06 24.28
CA PHE A 110 -6.88 -4.50 22.88
C PHE A 110 -8.04 -3.86 22.09
N LEU A 111 -9.17 -3.54 22.73
CA LEU A 111 -10.21 -2.72 22.09
C LEU A 111 -9.70 -1.31 21.73
N ILE A 112 -8.89 -0.69 22.59
CA ILE A 112 -8.23 0.60 22.33
C ILE A 112 -7.18 0.48 21.21
N LEU A 113 -6.40 -0.61 21.19
CA LEU A 113 -5.48 -0.90 20.09
C LEU A 113 -6.25 -0.98 18.76
N GLY A 114 -7.41 -1.64 18.75
CA GLY A 114 -8.32 -1.67 17.60
C GLY A 114 -8.72 -0.28 17.12
N LEU A 115 -9.07 0.63 18.04
CA LEU A 115 -9.40 2.02 17.69
C LEU A 115 -8.19 2.74 17.06
N ILE A 116 -7.02 2.63 17.67
CA ILE A 116 -5.78 3.26 17.17
C ILE A 116 -5.46 2.75 15.76
N ILE A 117 -5.46 1.43 15.55
CA ILE A 117 -5.13 0.84 14.24
C ILE A 117 -6.17 1.22 13.17
N ASN A 118 -7.47 1.19 13.48
CA ASN A 118 -8.48 1.59 12.50
C ASN A 118 -8.40 3.08 12.14
N VAL A 119 -8.05 3.97 13.09
CA VAL A 119 -7.80 5.39 12.80
C VAL A 119 -6.55 5.57 11.93
N LEU A 120 -5.46 4.87 12.23
CA LEU A 120 -4.26 4.88 11.37
C LEU A 120 -4.59 4.36 9.97
N LEU A 121 -5.39 3.30 9.83
CA LEU A 121 -5.83 2.78 8.54
C LEU A 121 -6.69 3.78 7.75
N CYS A 122 -7.51 4.61 8.40
CA CYS A 122 -8.22 5.70 7.69
C CYS A 122 -7.24 6.66 6.99
N PHE A 123 -6.12 7.03 7.64
CA PHE A 123 -5.10 7.89 7.03
C PHE A 123 -4.27 7.13 5.98
N HIS A 124 -3.86 5.90 6.28
CA HIS A 124 -3.04 5.09 5.37
C HIS A 124 -3.74 4.79 4.05
N ILE A 125 -5.02 4.41 4.09
CA ILE A 125 -5.83 4.07 2.91
C ILE A 125 -6.30 5.34 2.16
N HIS A 126 -6.25 6.53 2.77
CA HIS A 126 -6.82 7.76 2.21
C HIS A 126 -6.38 8.08 0.77
N PRO A 127 -5.08 7.98 0.37
CA PRO A 127 -4.64 8.39 -0.96
C PRO A 127 -4.98 7.40 -2.09
N MET A 128 -5.48 6.20 -1.77
CA MET A 128 -5.92 5.24 -2.78
C MET A 128 -7.11 5.79 -3.57
N GLU A 129 -7.30 5.37 -4.83
CA GLU A 129 -8.35 5.90 -5.73
C GLU A 129 -9.77 5.84 -5.12
N LEU A 130 -10.07 4.79 -4.35
CA LEU A 130 -11.32 4.64 -3.60
C LEU A 130 -11.12 4.73 -2.07
N GLY A 131 -10.00 5.30 -1.63
CA GLY A 131 -9.55 5.32 -0.23
C GLY A 131 -10.59 5.88 0.74
N VAL A 132 -11.18 7.02 0.38
CA VAL A 132 -12.24 7.67 1.17
C VAL A 132 -13.48 6.78 1.33
N PHE A 133 -13.90 6.12 0.26
CA PHE A 133 -15.03 5.19 0.30
C PHE A 133 -14.70 3.95 1.14
N LEU A 134 -13.49 3.41 1.01
CA LEU A 134 -13.02 2.24 1.77
C LEU A 134 -13.00 2.50 3.28
N TRP A 135 -12.46 3.64 3.74
CA TRP A 135 -12.42 3.90 5.19
C TRP A 135 -13.77 4.35 5.77
N ILE A 136 -14.62 5.04 5.00
CA ILE A 136 -16.00 5.36 5.43
C ILE A 136 -16.85 4.08 5.55
N LEU A 137 -16.68 3.12 4.65
CA LEU A 137 -17.50 1.90 4.66
C LEU A 137 -16.89 0.71 5.42
N GLY A 138 -15.58 0.69 5.65
CA GLY A 138 -14.89 -0.33 6.45
C GLY A 138 -14.56 0.16 7.86
N ASN A 139 -13.57 1.04 7.97
CA ASN A 139 -12.96 1.43 9.25
C ASN A 139 -13.91 2.21 10.17
N VAL A 140 -14.72 3.14 9.65
CA VAL A 140 -15.67 3.93 10.49
C VAL A 140 -16.67 3.03 11.23
N PRO A 141 -17.40 2.11 10.59
CA PRO A 141 -18.26 1.14 11.28
C PRO A 141 -17.53 0.37 12.39
N VAL A 142 -16.30 -0.08 12.15
CA VAL A 142 -15.49 -0.78 13.15
C VAL A 142 -15.16 0.13 14.32
N ILE A 143 -14.76 1.38 14.07
CA ILE A 143 -14.52 2.41 15.10
C ILE A 143 -15.78 2.65 15.95
N LEU A 144 -16.95 2.82 15.32
CA LEU A 144 -18.23 3.01 16.03
C LEU A 144 -18.59 1.79 16.91
N LEU A 145 -18.36 0.58 16.39
CA LEU A 145 -18.59 -0.68 17.10
C LEU A 145 -17.63 -0.89 18.28
N LEU A 146 -16.35 -0.51 18.13
CA LEU A 146 -15.34 -0.54 19.20
C LEU A 146 -15.68 0.46 20.32
N PHE A 147 -16.10 1.68 19.97
CA PHE A 147 -16.54 2.67 20.95
C PHE A 147 -17.77 2.22 21.74
N MET A 148 -18.78 1.64 21.07
CA MET A 148 -19.95 1.09 21.76
C MET A 148 -19.56 -0.06 22.69
N GLU A 149 -18.68 -0.97 22.26
CA GLU A 149 -18.30 -2.11 23.09
C GLU A 149 -17.43 -1.70 24.29
N LEU A 150 -16.54 -0.70 24.17
CA LEU A 150 -15.83 -0.11 25.32
C LEU A 150 -16.81 0.50 26.34
N ASN A 151 -17.85 1.19 25.87
CA ASN A 151 -18.84 1.82 26.76
C ASN A 151 -19.79 0.80 27.40
N GLU A 152 -20.24 -0.21 26.64
CA GLU A 152 -21.00 -1.35 27.21
C GLU A 152 -20.17 -2.13 28.21
N ASN A 153 -18.87 -2.34 27.94
CA ASN A 153 -17.97 -2.98 28.88
C ASN A 153 -17.85 -2.18 30.18
N GLN A 154 -17.71 -0.85 30.10
CA GLN A 154 -17.70 0.01 31.30
C GLN A 154 -19.00 -0.10 32.11
N LYS A 155 -20.17 -0.17 31.45
CA LYS A 155 -21.46 -0.36 32.14
C LYS A 155 -21.54 -1.71 32.84
N ARG A 156 -21.18 -2.80 32.15
CA ARG A 156 -21.15 -4.17 32.71
C ARG A 156 -20.23 -4.20 33.93
N LEU A 157 -19.00 -3.71 33.78
CA LEU A 157 -18.00 -3.63 34.84
C LEU A 157 -18.51 -2.86 36.06
N LYS A 158 -19.09 -1.67 35.87
CA LYS A 158 -19.65 -0.86 36.95
C LYS A 158 -20.77 -1.62 37.69
N HIS A 159 -21.75 -2.15 36.96
CA HIS A 159 -22.85 -2.93 37.54
C HIS A 159 -22.33 -4.12 38.37
N HIS A 160 -21.30 -4.81 37.89
CA HIS A 160 -20.75 -5.97 38.59
C HIS A 160 -19.93 -5.60 39.82
N ILE A 161 -19.22 -4.47 39.81
CA ILE A 161 -18.57 -3.89 41.01
C ILE A 161 -19.60 -3.47 42.06
N GLU A 162 -20.75 -2.95 41.65
CA GLU A 162 -21.83 -2.51 42.57
C GLU A 162 -22.55 -3.70 43.23
N HIS A 163 -22.60 -4.87 42.57
CA HIS A 163 -23.35 -6.04 43.03
C HIS A 163 -22.47 -7.20 43.55
N ASN A 164 -21.15 -7.16 43.36
CA ASN A 164 -20.23 -8.22 43.77
C ASN A 164 -18.96 -7.60 44.36
N ASP A 165 -18.58 -8.08 45.55
CA ASP A 165 -17.32 -7.71 46.21
C ASP A 165 -16.10 -8.25 45.45
N LEU A 166 -15.71 -7.52 44.41
CA LEU A 166 -14.52 -7.80 43.62
C LEU A 166 -13.24 -7.57 44.44
N HIS A 167 -12.76 -8.65 45.07
CA HIS A 167 -11.47 -8.70 45.74
C HIS A 167 -10.44 -9.49 44.92
N SER A 168 -9.29 -8.87 44.66
CA SER A 168 -8.10 -9.58 44.21
C SER A 168 -7.12 -9.70 45.38
N THR A 169 -6.61 -10.91 45.63
CA THR A 169 -5.58 -11.17 46.66
C THR A 169 -4.21 -10.68 46.20
N ASN A 170 -3.84 -10.98 44.94
CA ASN A 170 -2.54 -10.69 44.34
C ASN A 170 -2.38 -9.21 43.93
N SER A 171 -1.18 -8.65 44.12
CA SER A 171 -0.87 -7.24 43.85
C SER A 171 -1.14 -6.81 42.41
N ILE A 172 -0.85 -7.66 41.42
CA ILE A 172 -1.12 -7.37 40.00
C ILE A 172 -2.63 -7.23 39.76
N GLY A 173 -3.45 -8.16 40.27
CA GLY A 173 -4.90 -8.09 40.11
C GLY A 173 -5.54 -6.92 40.88
N LYS A 174 -4.96 -6.51 42.02
CA LYS A 174 -5.32 -5.26 42.71
C LYS A 174 -5.04 -4.03 41.84
N LEU A 175 -3.86 -3.96 41.21
CA LEU A 175 -3.51 -2.88 40.28
C LEU A 175 -4.45 -2.86 39.06
N SER A 176 -4.69 -4.01 38.42
CA SER A 176 -5.63 -4.12 37.29
C SER A 176 -7.03 -3.66 37.66
N LEU A 177 -7.54 -4.09 38.82
CA LEU A 177 -8.85 -3.66 39.33
C LEU A 177 -8.89 -2.16 39.65
N SER A 178 -7.80 -1.59 40.19
CA SER A 178 -7.69 -0.16 40.45
C SER A 178 -7.79 0.66 39.16
N ILE A 179 -7.06 0.26 38.11
CA ILE A 179 -7.12 0.91 36.78
C ILE A 179 -8.52 0.77 36.17
N LEU A 180 -9.13 -0.42 36.26
CA LEU A 180 -10.47 -0.68 35.74
C LEU A 180 -11.57 0.14 36.43
N LYS A 181 -11.39 0.47 37.72
CA LYS A 181 -12.29 1.32 38.51
C LYS A 181 -12.19 2.82 38.18
N LEU A 182 -11.17 3.27 37.43
CA LEU A 182 -11.01 4.67 37.07
C LEU A 182 -12.13 5.16 36.13
N GLU A 183 -12.39 6.47 36.18
CA GLU A 183 -13.27 7.12 35.22
C GLU A 183 -12.70 7.02 33.79
N PRO A 184 -13.56 6.96 32.75
CA PRO A 184 -13.15 6.78 31.35
C PRO A 184 -12.02 7.72 30.89
N ILE A 185 -12.04 8.98 31.34
CA ILE A 185 -11.07 10.02 30.95
C ILE A 185 -9.63 9.70 31.40
N TYR A 186 -9.44 8.99 32.51
CA TYR A 186 -8.14 8.52 32.99
C TYR A 186 -7.87 7.07 32.58
N LYS A 187 -8.90 6.22 32.60
CA LYS A 187 -8.81 4.79 32.29
C LYS A 187 -8.26 4.55 30.88
N TYR A 188 -8.82 5.19 29.85
CA TYR A 188 -8.43 4.88 28.47
C TYR A 188 -7.00 5.32 28.11
N PRO A 189 -6.49 6.51 28.50
CA PRO A 189 -5.07 6.85 28.33
C PRO A 189 -4.12 5.88 29.04
N ILE A 190 -4.43 5.44 30.27
CA ILE A 190 -3.60 4.48 31.00
C ILE A 190 -3.59 3.11 30.29
N LEU A 191 -4.74 2.63 29.82
CA LEU A 191 -4.82 1.39 29.06
C LEU A 191 -4.10 1.45 27.70
N ALA A 192 -4.01 2.64 27.09
CA ALA A 192 -3.19 2.88 25.90
C ALA A 192 -1.69 2.86 26.23
N LEU A 193 -1.27 3.43 27.36
CA LEU A 193 0.12 3.34 27.84
C LEU A 193 0.54 1.88 28.08
N ILE A 194 -0.37 1.05 28.60
CA ILE A 194 -0.14 -0.39 28.83
C ILE A 194 0.06 -1.17 27.52
N LEU A 195 -0.39 -0.66 26.36
CA LEU A 195 -0.07 -1.29 25.07
C LEU A 195 1.42 -1.17 24.72
N VAL A 196 2.13 -0.13 25.15
CA VAL A 196 3.55 0.09 24.81
C VAL A 196 4.44 -1.11 25.19
N PRO A 197 4.47 -1.60 26.45
CA PRO A 197 5.25 -2.79 26.78
C PRO A 197 4.77 -4.07 26.08
N LEU A 198 3.49 -4.18 25.72
CA LEU A 198 2.96 -5.33 24.98
C LEU A 198 3.43 -5.32 23.51
N LEU A 199 3.48 -4.14 22.88
CA LEU A 199 4.03 -3.97 21.54
C LEU A 199 5.54 -4.23 21.52
N ILE A 200 6.28 -3.80 22.55
CA ILE A 200 7.71 -4.12 22.70
C ILE A 200 7.92 -5.64 22.83
N LEU A 201 7.13 -6.32 23.66
CA LEU A 201 7.18 -7.79 23.79
C LEU A 201 6.85 -8.50 22.47
N LEU A 202 5.88 -7.99 21.70
CA LEU A 202 5.58 -8.52 20.37
C LEU A 202 6.74 -8.30 19.38
N SER A 203 7.33 -7.10 19.33
CA SER A 203 8.52 -6.85 18.48
C SER A 203 9.69 -7.76 18.85
N LEU A 204 9.96 -7.97 20.14
CA LEU A 204 10.99 -8.90 20.62
C LEU A 204 10.68 -10.36 20.22
N PHE A 205 9.42 -10.78 20.31
CA PHE A 205 9.00 -12.11 19.85
C PHE A 205 9.17 -12.28 18.34
N LEU A 206 8.74 -11.30 17.54
CA LEU A 206 8.89 -11.31 16.08
C LEU A 206 10.37 -11.28 15.63
N LEU A 207 11.24 -10.62 16.40
CA LEU A 207 12.69 -10.61 16.16
C LEU A 207 13.32 -12.01 16.24
N ILE A 208 12.79 -12.91 17.08
CA ILE A 208 13.21 -14.32 17.13
C ILE A 208 12.88 -15.05 15.81
N PHE A 209 11.85 -14.62 15.08
CA PHE A 209 11.50 -15.10 13.74
C PHE A 209 12.17 -14.30 12.60
N GLY A 210 13.18 -13.48 12.90
CA GLY A 210 13.97 -12.73 11.92
C GLY A 210 13.33 -11.44 11.40
N GLN A 211 12.27 -10.93 12.04
CA GLN A 211 11.71 -9.61 11.74
C GLN A 211 12.58 -8.49 12.35
N LYS A 212 12.52 -7.29 11.77
CA LYS A 212 13.18 -6.10 12.32
C LYS A 212 12.40 -5.60 13.56
N PRO A 213 13.02 -4.95 14.56
CA PRO A 213 12.31 -4.44 15.73
C PRO A 213 11.25 -3.37 15.38
N ASP A 214 11.46 -2.65 14.28
CA ASP A 214 10.59 -1.62 13.69
C ASP A 214 9.58 -2.16 12.67
N SER A 215 9.51 -3.48 12.42
CA SER A 215 8.64 -4.07 11.38
C SER A 215 7.17 -3.63 11.44
N ILE A 216 6.61 -3.36 12.62
CA ILE A 216 5.22 -2.86 12.73
C ILE A 216 5.07 -1.46 12.10
N ILE A 217 6.11 -0.61 12.17
CA ILE A 217 6.16 0.71 11.54
C ILE A 217 6.49 0.55 10.05
N SER A 218 7.52 -0.24 9.71
CA SER A 218 7.91 -0.56 8.33
C SER A 218 6.78 -1.15 7.50
N ALA A 219 5.85 -1.89 8.13
CA ALA A 219 4.64 -2.40 7.48
C ALA A 219 3.78 -1.28 6.86
N PHE A 220 3.76 -0.08 7.44
CA PHE A 220 3.09 1.10 6.86
C PHE A 220 4.04 1.95 6.00
N THR A 221 5.27 2.19 6.47
CA THR A 221 6.16 3.18 5.84
C THR A 221 6.92 2.65 4.62
N GLU A 222 7.27 1.36 4.59
CA GLU A 222 7.92 0.71 3.44
C GLU A 222 6.88 0.25 2.40
N THR A 223 5.91 1.11 2.04
CA THR A 223 4.87 0.87 1.03
C THR A 223 4.89 1.95 -0.06
N TYR A 224 4.11 1.81 -1.15
CA TYR A 224 3.93 2.87 -2.16
C TYR A 224 2.47 3.36 -2.23
N LYS A 225 2.27 4.66 -2.52
CA LYS A 225 0.98 5.33 -2.76
C LYS A 225 -0.02 5.29 -1.59
N HIS A 226 0.46 5.08 -0.37
CA HIS A 226 -0.35 5.07 0.86
C HIS A 226 0.02 6.24 1.78
N GLY A 227 -0.87 6.61 2.69
CA GLY A 227 -0.78 7.84 3.49
C GLY A 227 0.42 7.94 4.45
N PHE A 228 1.02 6.81 4.84
CA PHE A 228 2.27 6.78 5.62
C PHE A 228 3.49 6.35 4.81
N SER A 229 3.37 6.22 3.48
CA SER A 229 4.48 5.84 2.60
C SER A 229 5.70 6.75 2.79
N GLN A 230 6.87 6.13 2.85
CA GLN A 230 8.15 6.80 2.73
C GLN A 230 8.85 6.46 1.40
N LEU A 231 8.32 5.51 0.61
CA LEU A 231 8.96 5.08 -0.64
C LEU A 231 8.48 5.87 -1.87
N ASP A 232 7.44 6.70 -1.76
CA ASP A 232 6.85 7.42 -2.91
C ASP A 232 7.87 8.28 -3.66
N HIS A 233 8.86 8.86 -2.98
CA HIS A 233 9.96 9.61 -3.61
C HIS A 233 10.83 8.75 -4.56
N LEU A 234 10.83 7.42 -4.40
CA LEU A 234 11.48 6.49 -5.32
C LEU A 234 10.66 6.33 -6.61
N CYS A 235 9.35 6.61 -6.58
CA CYS A 235 8.48 6.60 -7.75
C CYS A 235 8.61 7.84 -8.64
N ASP A 236 9.02 8.98 -8.10
CA ASP A 236 9.07 10.27 -8.81
C ASP A 236 9.92 10.24 -10.11
N ASN A 237 10.80 9.25 -10.25
CA ASN A 237 11.68 9.06 -11.41
C ASN A 237 11.39 7.75 -12.20
N VAL A 238 10.27 7.07 -11.94
CA VAL A 238 9.90 5.81 -12.60
C VAL A 238 8.78 6.05 -13.61
N GLU A 239 9.08 5.94 -14.91
CA GLU A 239 8.06 6.02 -15.98
C GLU A 239 7.17 4.76 -16.01
N CYS A 240 6.19 4.71 -15.11
CA CYS A 240 5.18 3.66 -15.08
C CYS A 240 4.27 3.77 -16.32
N GLY A 241 4.48 2.86 -17.29
CA GLY A 241 3.86 2.89 -18.62
C GLY A 241 4.80 3.31 -19.77
N GLY A 242 6.10 3.49 -19.49
CA GLY A 242 7.12 3.78 -20.49
C GLY A 242 7.52 2.59 -21.38
N HIS A 243 7.97 2.88 -22.60
CA HIS A 243 8.38 1.90 -23.62
C HIS A 243 9.25 0.74 -23.11
N PHE A 244 8.81 -0.49 -23.40
CA PHE A 244 9.53 -1.78 -23.27
C PHE A 244 11.08 -1.76 -23.34
N LEU A 245 11.68 -1.10 -24.33
CA LEU A 245 13.14 -1.03 -24.48
C LEU A 245 13.83 -0.32 -23.30
N CYS A 246 13.18 0.68 -22.69
CA CYS A 246 13.72 1.42 -21.55
C CYS A 246 13.77 0.54 -20.30
N SER A 247 12.70 -0.20 -20.00
CA SER A 247 12.64 -1.12 -18.85
C SER A 247 13.68 -2.24 -18.99
N VAL A 248 13.76 -2.87 -20.16
CA VAL A 248 14.74 -3.91 -20.48
C VAL A 248 16.17 -3.37 -20.35
N GLY A 249 16.44 -2.18 -20.89
CA GLY A 249 17.75 -1.56 -20.87
C GLY A 249 18.22 -1.05 -19.50
N ALA A 250 17.29 -0.82 -18.56
CA ALA A 250 17.58 -0.39 -17.20
C ALA A 250 17.68 -1.56 -16.20
N ASN A 251 16.86 -2.61 -16.35
CA ASN A 251 16.71 -3.68 -15.35
C ASN A 251 17.61 -4.91 -15.58
N GLY A 252 18.08 -5.17 -16.81
CA GLY A 252 18.96 -6.31 -17.07
C GLY A 252 20.35 -6.20 -16.42
N HIS A 253 21.12 -7.28 -16.42
CA HIS A 253 22.47 -7.28 -15.86
C HIS A 253 23.39 -6.34 -16.64
N GLN A 254 24.15 -5.50 -15.92
CA GLN A 254 25.01 -4.47 -16.52
C GLN A 254 26.04 -5.03 -17.52
N SER A 255 26.51 -6.26 -17.31
CA SER A 255 27.39 -6.99 -18.24
C SER A 255 26.77 -7.28 -19.61
N ILE A 256 25.44 -7.40 -19.66
CA ILE A 256 24.64 -7.72 -20.85
C ILE A 256 24.07 -6.43 -21.45
N VAL A 257 23.29 -5.66 -20.69
CA VAL A 257 22.54 -4.50 -21.21
C VAL A 257 23.40 -3.26 -21.45
N LYS A 258 24.60 -3.20 -20.83
CA LYS A 258 25.67 -2.21 -21.03
C LYS A 258 25.15 -0.76 -21.08
N PRO A 259 24.69 -0.21 -19.94
CA PRO A 259 24.30 1.20 -19.85
C PRO A 259 25.51 2.11 -20.09
N ILE A 260 25.29 3.23 -20.79
CA ILE A 260 26.35 4.15 -21.24
C ILE A 260 26.32 5.47 -20.47
N ARG A 261 25.14 6.10 -20.39
CA ARG A 261 24.95 7.39 -19.71
C ARG A 261 23.51 7.58 -19.27
N TYR A 262 23.27 8.57 -18.44
CA TYR A 262 21.92 9.11 -18.27
C TYR A 262 21.51 9.97 -19.47
N GLY A 263 20.21 10.06 -19.72
CA GLY A 263 19.58 10.96 -20.67
C GLY A 263 18.33 11.60 -20.07
N GLU A 264 17.67 12.46 -20.84
CA GLU A 264 16.43 13.14 -20.47
C GLU A 264 15.31 12.80 -21.46
N ARG A 265 14.14 12.42 -20.94
CA ARG A 265 12.89 12.21 -21.70
C ARG A 265 11.73 12.87 -20.96
N HIS A 266 10.97 13.74 -21.62
CA HIS A 266 9.83 14.47 -21.03
C HIS A 266 10.14 15.20 -19.69
N GLY A 267 11.40 15.59 -19.46
CA GLY A 267 11.87 16.21 -18.21
C GLY A 267 12.47 15.24 -17.19
N ASN A 268 12.30 13.93 -17.37
CA ASN A 268 12.73 12.87 -16.46
C ASN A 268 14.07 12.27 -16.87
N LYS A 269 14.86 11.80 -15.89
CA LYS A 269 16.12 11.09 -16.15
C LYS A 269 15.85 9.65 -16.55
N ILE A 270 16.51 9.18 -17.61
CA ILE A 270 16.48 7.78 -18.06
C ILE A 270 17.89 7.20 -18.17
N ILE A 271 18.02 5.87 -18.06
CA ILE A 271 19.28 5.17 -18.36
C ILE A 271 19.33 4.87 -19.87
N CYS A 272 20.37 5.36 -20.54
CA CYS A 272 20.58 5.13 -21.97
C CYS A 272 21.64 4.03 -22.19
N ASN A 273 21.28 3.02 -22.98
CA ASN A 273 22.21 2.06 -23.59
C ASN A 273 22.23 2.23 -25.12
N ARG A 274 23.16 1.57 -25.81
CA ARG A 274 23.32 1.75 -27.27
C ARG A 274 22.06 1.35 -28.07
N GLN A 275 21.39 0.27 -27.65
CA GLN A 275 20.20 -0.26 -28.32
C GLN A 275 19.03 0.73 -28.31
N LEU A 276 18.80 1.39 -27.17
CA LEU A 276 17.78 2.44 -27.03
C LEU A 276 18.11 3.66 -27.90
N LEU A 277 19.37 4.11 -27.90
CA LEU A 277 19.81 5.27 -28.70
C LEU A 277 19.68 5.01 -30.20
N ILE A 278 20.07 3.82 -30.68
CA ILE A 278 19.90 3.40 -32.08
C ILE A 278 18.43 3.33 -32.47
N SER A 279 17.59 2.73 -31.63
CA SER A 279 16.16 2.58 -31.92
C SER A 279 15.46 3.94 -32.02
N ASN A 280 15.77 4.89 -31.13
CA ASN A 280 15.20 6.24 -31.19
C ASN A 280 15.76 7.05 -32.37
N ALA A 281 17.05 6.91 -32.70
CA ALA A 281 17.65 7.56 -33.87
C ALA A 281 17.07 7.04 -35.20
N PHE A 282 16.74 5.74 -35.28
CA PHE A 282 16.07 5.14 -36.42
C PHE A 282 14.63 5.66 -36.58
N GLU A 283 13.88 5.77 -35.48
CA GLU A 283 12.54 6.38 -35.50
C GLU A 283 12.60 7.84 -35.99
N ASP A 284 13.55 8.62 -35.46
CA ASP A 284 13.85 10.01 -35.80
C ASP A 284 14.21 10.17 -37.30
N LEU A 285 15.03 9.27 -37.87
CA LEU A 285 15.34 9.26 -39.31
C LEU A 285 14.11 8.96 -40.17
N ILE A 286 13.24 8.01 -39.77
CA ILE A 286 12.00 7.73 -40.52
C ILE A 286 11.02 8.91 -40.41
N GLN A 287 10.97 9.59 -39.25
CA GLN A 287 10.16 10.79 -39.08
C GLN A 287 10.60 11.90 -40.04
N ASP A 288 11.90 12.15 -40.14
CA ASP A 288 12.49 13.14 -41.06
C ASP A 288 12.25 12.81 -42.54
N LYS A 289 12.48 11.55 -42.95
CA LYS A 289 12.47 11.16 -44.37
C LYS A 289 11.09 10.75 -44.88
N CYS A 290 10.24 10.19 -44.03
CA CYS A 290 9.01 9.49 -44.41
C CYS A 290 7.89 9.62 -43.35
N PRO A 291 7.40 10.83 -43.04
CA PRO A 291 6.47 11.08 -41.92
C PRO A 291 5.13 10.33 -42.01
N LYS A 292 4.65 10.01 -43.23
CA LYS A 292 3.45 9.17 -43.42
C LYS A 292 3.68 7.72 -42.97
N ILE A 293 4.88 7.18 -43.20
CA ILE A 293 5.26 5.82 -42.80
C ILE A 293 5.54 5.79 -41.29
N HIS A 294 6.22 6.81 -40.76
CA HIS A 294 6.42 7.00 -39.31
C HIS A 294 5.11 6.88 -38.53
N ASN A 295 4.08 7.64 -38.91
CA ASN A 295 2.77 7.59 -38.25
C ASN A 295 2.11 6.19 -38.26
N ILE A 296 2.27 5.42 -39.34
CA ILE A 296 1.75 4.05 -39.43
C ILE A 296 2.52 3.11 -38.49
N ILE A 297 3.86 3.19 -38.52
CA ILE A 297 4.74 2.41 -37.62
C ILE A 297 4.43 2.76 -36.17
N ARG A 298 4.33 4.05 -35.82
CA ARG A 298 4.03 4.54 -34.47
C ARG A 298 2.67 4.04 -33.98
N LYS A 299 1.63 4.04 -34.83
CA LYS A 299 0.30 3.53 -34.47
C LYS A 299 0.33 2.02 -34.19
N ASN A 300 0.99 1.23 -35.03
CA ASN A 300 1.13 -0.21 -34.81
C ASN A 300 2.00 -0.52 -33.58
N TYR A 301 3.09 0.22 -33.38
CA TYR A 301 3.96 0.11 -32.20
C TYR A 301 3.18 0.41 -30.91
N ASN A 302 2.40 1.49 -30.87
CA ASN A 302 1.57 1.84 -29.71
C ASN A 302 0.54 0.73 -29.42
N ASN A 303 -0.09 0.15 -30.45
CA ASN A 303 -1.03 -0.96 -30.26
C ASN A 303 -0.36 -2.20 -29.65
N VAL A 304 0.83 -2.57 -30.11
CA VAL A 304 1.62 -3.69 -29.55
C VAL A 304 2.07 -3.36 -28.12
N GLY A 305 2.54 -2.14 -27.87
CA GLY A 305 2.92 -1.65 -26.54
C GLY A 305 1.76 -1.73 -25.53
N ASN A 306 0.55 -1.36 -25.95
CA ASN A 306 -0.65 -1.45 -25.12
C ASN A 306 -1.06 -2.90 -24.80
N LEU A 307 -0.87 -3.83 -25.74
CA LEU A 307 -1.11 -5.26 -25.51
C LEU A 307 -0.08 -5.88 -24.54
N ILE A 308 1.19 -5.49 -24.68
CA ILE A 308 2.29 -5.92 -23.80
C ILE A 308 2.20 -5.24 -22.42
N HIS A 309 1.51 -4.10 -22.30
CA HIS A 309 1.44 -3.30 -21.08
C HIS A 309 0.96 -4.09 -19.85
N LYS A 310 0.06 -5.06 -20.05
CA LYS A 310 -0.45 -5.94 -18.99
C LYS A 310 0.62 -6.86 -18.38
N TYR A 311 1.76 -7.03 -19.06
CA TYR A 311 2.82 -7.97 -18.72
C TYR A 311 4.16 -7.31 -18.39
N TYR A 312 4.22 -5.98 -18.22
CA TYR A 312 5.47 -5.26 -17.95
C TYR A 312 6.22 -5.75 -16.70
N TYR A 313 5.50 -6.26 -15.68
CA TYR A 313 6.07 -6.82 -14.46
C TYR A 313 7.06 -7.98 -14.72
N ILE A 314 6.92 -8.72 -15.83
CA ILE A 314 7.79 -9.84 -16.17
C ILE A 314 9.24 -9.36 -16.42
N PHE A 315 9.43 -8.11 -16.87
CA PHE A 315 10.76 -7.55 -17.14
C PHE A 315 11.47 -6.99 -15.91
N ASN A 316 10.81 -6.97 -14.75
CA ASN A 316 11.47 -6.74 -13.46
C ASN A 316 12.39 -7.93 -13.08
N ILE A 317 12.16 -9.11 -13.67
CA ILE A 317 13.08 -10.24 -13.58
C ILE A 317 14.28 -9.97 -14.49
N LYS A 318 15.46 -9.72 -13.90
CA LYS A 318 16.70 -9.39 -14.63
C LYS A 318 16.98 -10.36 -15.79
N LEU A 319 16.86 -11.66 -15.55
CA LEU A 319 17.09 -12.72 -16.54
C LEU A 319 16.15 -12.61 -17.76
N VAL A 320 14.89 -12.24 -17.55
CA VAL A 320 13.95 -12.05 -18.67
C VAL A 320 14.30 -10.78 -19.47
N SER A 321 14.68 -9.70 -18.78
CA SER A 321 15.24 -8.51 -19.44
C SER A 321 16.50 -8.85 -20.25
N ASP A 322 17.42 -9.68 -19.74
CA ASP A 322 18.62 -10.09 -20.47
C ASP A 322 18.30 -10.90 -21.75
N VAL A 323 17.41 -11.89 -21.63
CA VAL A 323 16.96 -12.71 -22.78
C VAL A 323 16.33 -11.82 -23.85
N ILE A 324 15.49 -10.88 -23.45
CA ILE A 324 14.80 -9.97 -24.36
C ILE A 324 15.76 -8.96 -25.00
N TYR A 325 16.70 -8.42 -24.23
CA TYR A 325 17.76 -7.55 -24.75
C TYR A 325 18.54 -8.24 -25.88
N ILE A 326 18.87 -9.52 -25.69
CA ILE A 326 19.53 -10.38 -26.70
C ILE A 326 18.61 -10.62 -27.90
N LEU A 327 17.32 -10.95 -27.69
CA LEU A 327 16.35 -11.17 -28.78
C LEU A 327 16.14 -9.93 -29.67
N ILE A 328 16.34 -8.72 -29.14
CA ILE A 328 16.21 -7.46 -29.89
C ILE A 328 17.51 -7.11 -30.66
N LYS A 329 18.65 -7.79 -30.42
CA LYS A 329 19.92 -7.50 -31.11
C LYS A 329 19.90 -7.61 -32.65
N PRO A 330 19.21 -8.59 -33.28
CA PRO A 330 19.07 -8.62 -34.73
C PRO A 330 18.35 -7.37 -35.28
N LEU A 331 17.40 -6.83 -34.51
CA LEU A 331 16.66 -5.63 -34.88
C LEU A 331 17.51 -4.36 -34.69
N GLU A 332 18.35 -4.29 -33.64
CA GLU A 332 19.35 -3.22 -33.46
C GLU A 332 20.30 -3.15 -34.66
N LEU A 333 20.79 -4.30 -35.16
CA LEU A 333 21.65 -4.37 -36.34
C LEU A 333 20.94 -3.88 -37.60
N PHE A 334 19.66 -4.23 -37.78
CA PHE A 334 18.85 -3.75 -38.90
C PHE A 334 18.62 -2.22 -38.85
N PHE A 335 18.31 -1.67 -37.69
CA PHE A 335 18.20 -0.22 -37.48
C PHE A 335 19.53 0.50 -37.75
N LEU A 336 20.64 -0.07 -37.28
CA LEU A 336 21.98 0.47 -37.52
C LEU A 336 22.34 0.44 -39.01
N PHE A 337 22.03 -0.64 -39.71
CA PHE A 337 22.23 -0.74 -41.17
C PHE A 337 21.47 0.36 -41.93
N ILE A 338 20.20 0.61 -41.57
CA ILE A 338 19.41 1.69 -42.19
C ILE A 338 20.00 3.07 -41.87
N LEU A 339 20.36 3.34 -40.61
CA LEU A 339 21.01 4.60 -40.22
C LEU A 339 22.29 4.86 -41.03
N TYR A 340 23.16 3.86 -41.17
CA TYR A 340 24.41 3.99 -41.94
C TYR A 340 24.22 4.03 -43.46
N THR A 341 23.06 3.63 -43.98
CA THR A 341 22.74 3.67 -45.42
C THR A 341 22.06 4.98 -45.83
N PHE A 342 21.28 5.60 -44.94
CA PHE A 342 20.37 6.71 -45.28
C PHE A 342 20.58 8.01 -44.47
N ASP A 343 21.51 8.02 -43.51
CA ASP A 343 21.97 9.23 -42.80
C ASP A 343 23.42 9.59 -43.17
N ASN A 344 23.70 10.89 -43.28
CA ASN A 344 25.04 11.41 -43.57
C ASN A 344 25.95 11.43 -42.32
N GLN A 345 25.38 11.43 -41.11
CA GLN A 345 26.11 11.46 -39.84
C GLN A 345 25.44 10.53 -38.78
N PRO A 346 25.39 9.21 -39.00
CA PRO A 346 24.58 8.28 -38.21
C PRO A 346 24.91 8.27 -36.71
N GLU A 347 26.17 8.15 -36.30
CA GLU A 347 26.53 8.18 -34.86
C GLU A 347 26.37 9.58 -34.23
N ASN A 348 26.37 10.68 -35.00
CA ASN A 348 25.97 11.98 -34.45
C ASN A 348 24.47 11.99 -34.12
N ARG A 349 23.61 11.44 -35.00
CA ARG A 349 22.18 11.29 -34.71
C ARG A 349 21.94 10.36 -33.53
N ILE A 350 22.68 9.26 -33.39
CA ILE A 350 22.59 8.35 -32.23
C ILE A 350 23.04 9.06 -30.94
N ALA A 351 24.17 9.78 -30.96
CA ALA A 351 24.74 10.42 -29.77
C ALA A 351 23.83 11.50 -29.16
N ILE A 352 23.09 12.25 -29.98
CA ILE A 352 22.20 13.33 -29.49
C ILE A 352 20.89 12.84 -28.86
N GLN A 353 20.51 11.58 -29.05
CA GLN A 353 19.24 11.06 -28.53
C GLN A 353 19.19 11.14 -27.00
N TYR A 354 18.07 11.60 -26.47
CA TYR A 354 17.87 11.84 -25.03
C TYR A 354 18.99 12.68 -24.36
N LEU A 355 19.66 13.60 -25.07
CA LEU A 355 20.45 14.64 -24.39
C LEU A 355 19.52 15.61 -23.66
N SER A 356 19.98 16.12 -22.51
CA SER A 356 19.24 17.10 -21.71
C SER A 356 19.03 18.40 -22.48
N LYS A 357 18.01 19.18 -22.12
CA LYS A 357 17.78 20.48 -22.76
C LYS A 357 19.01 21.41 -22.65
N LYS A 358 19.72 21.34 -21.52
CA LYS A 358 20.94 22.10 -21.23
C LYS A 358 22.13 21.64 -22.08
N ASP A 359 22.28 20.34 -22.31
CA ASP A 359 23.40 19.81 -23.11
C ASP A 359 23.18 20.02 -24.62
N ARG A 360 21.93 19.93 -25.09
CA ARG A 360 21.57 20.35 -26.46
C ARG A 360 21.90 21.82 -26.71
N GLN A 361 21.57 22.70 -25.76
CA GLN A 361 21.89 24.14 -25.84
C GLN A 361 23.40 24.41 -25.91
N LYS A 362 24.21 23.71 -25.10
CA LYS A 362 25.68 23.77 -25.19
C LYS A 362 26.22 23.31 -26.54
N LEU A 363 25.70 22.20 -27.06
CA LEU A 363 26.11 21.68 -28.38
C LEU A 363 25.73 22.61 -29.53
N SER A 364 24.58 23.30 -29.45
CA SER A 364 24.23 24.33 -30.43
C SER A 364 25.16 25.55 -30.35
N ALA A 365 25.57 25.98 -29.15
CA ALA A 365 26.53 27.08 -29.00
C ALA A 365 27.91 26.72 -29.59
N LEU A 366 28.45 25.54 -29.23
CA LEU A 366 29.74 25.04 -29.75
C LEU A 366 29.78 24.88 -31.29
N LYS A 367 28.62 24.62 -31.92
CA LYS A 367 28.50 24.57 -33.39
C LYS A 367 28.48 25.94 -34.05
N VAL A 368 28.09 27.01 -33.35
CA VAL A 368 28.15 28.38 -33.87
C VAL A 368 29.60 28.86 -33.87
N ASP A 369 30.31 28.71 -32.74
CA ASP A 369 31.71 29.11 -32.58
C ASP A 369 32.72 28.36 -33.49
N THR A 370 32.30 27.26 -34.13
CA THR A 370 33.12 26.50 -35.09
C THR A 370 32.76 26.77 -36.56
N THR A 371 31.83 27.71 -36.81
CA THR A 371 31.43 28.16 -38.16
C THR A 371 31.70 29.65 -38.42
N THR A 372 32.36 30.32 -37.46
CA THR A 372 32.96 31.65 -37.57
C THR A 372 34.48 31.55 -37.69
#